data_AF-A0AAW2W5X2-F1
#
_entry.id   AF-A0AAW2W5X2-F1
#
_cell.length_a   1.000
_cell.length_b   1.000
_cell.length_c   1.000
_cell.angle_alpha   90.00
_cell.angle_beta   90.00
_cell.angle_gamma   90.00
#
_symmetry.space_group_name_H-M   'P 1'
#
loop_
_entity.id
_entity.type
_entity.pdbx_description
1 polymer ?
#
loop_
_entity_poly.entity_id
_entity_poly.type
_entity_poly.pdbx_seq_one_letter_code
_entity_poly.pdbx_strand_id
1 'polypeptide(L)'
;MLQELPEHQRGDAVSSMVYEANARVRDPVYGCVGAISSLQQQIDMLQTQLALAQAEVVHMRMRQFSSMTNSPENASPSSRDTQSHQAKSLFSMDMVEDQANMEDSLWH
;
A
#
# COMPACT_ATOMS: atom_id res chain seq x y z
N MET A 1 -9.48 -35.45 24.06
CA MET A 1 -9.34 -33.99 23.90
C MET A 1 -9.84 -33.19 25.10
N LEU A 2 -11.15 -32.99 25.34
CA LEU A 2 -11.59 -32.13 26.47
C LEU A 2 -11.20 -32.67 27.86
N GLN A 3 -11.24 -33.99 28.05
CA GLN A 3 -10.88 -34.62 29.32
C GLN A 3 -9.37 -34.53 29.63
N GLU A 4 -8.54 -34.28 28.62
CA GLU A 4 -7.09 -34.07 28.76
C GLU A 4 -6.76 -32.64 29.20
N LEU A 5 -7.73 -31.72 29.15
CA LEU A 5 -7.55 -30.34 29.56
C LEU A 5 -8.00 -30.12 31.02
N PRO A 6 -7.32 -29.24 31.77
CA PRO A 6 -7.83 -28.71 33.04
C PRO A 6 -9.23 -28.11 32.87
N GLU A 7 -10.09 -28.28 33.88
CA GLU A 7 -11.51 -27.88 33.77
C GLU A 7 -11.71 -26.42 33.36
N HIS A 8 -10.88 -25.51 33.87
CA HIS A 8 -10.95 -24.08 33.57
C HIS A 8 -10.67 -23.75 32.08
N GLN A 9 -9.99 -24.62 31.33
CA GLN A 9 -9.68 -24.39 29.90
C GLN A 9 -10.69 -25.07 28.97
N ARG A 10 -11.54 -25.95 29.50
CA ARG A 10 -12.47 -26.73 28.67
C ARG A 10 -13.50 -25.84 27.98
N GLY A 11 -13.95 -24.75 28.62
CA GLY A 11 -14.88 -23.78 28.02
C GLY A 11 -14.31 -23.10 26.77
N ASP A 12 -13.05 -22.65 26.85
CA ASP A 12 -12.36 -21.99 25.74
C ASP A 12 -12.05 -22.99 24.62
N ALA A 13 -11.68 -24.23 24.97
CA ALA A 13 -11.46 -25.29 24.01
C ALA A 13 -12.75 -25.66 23.25
N VAL A 14 -13.90 -25.74 23.94
CA VAL A 14 -15.21 -25.94 23.29
C VAL A 14 -15.52 -24.79 22.34
N SER A 15 -15.32 -23.55 22.79
CA SER A 15 -15.56 -22.37 21.94
C SER A 15 -14.70 -22.41 20.66
N SER A 16 -13.43 -22.82 20.80
CA SER A 16 -12.50 -22.98 19.67
C SER A 16 -12.95 -24.10 18.72
N MET A 17 -13.33 -25.28 19.24
CA MET A 17 -13.84 -26.39 18.42
C MET A 17 -15.12 -26.01 17.67
N VAL A 18 -16.04 -25.28 18.31
CA VAL A 18 -17.27 -24.79 17.66
C VAL A 18 -16.93 -23.79 16.55
N TYR A 19 -15.99 -22.88 16.79
CA TYR A 19 -15.52 -21.95 15.76
C TYR A 19 -14.93 -22.69 14.56
N GLU A 20 -14.04 -23.65 14.78
CA GLU A 20 -13.42 -24.45 13.72
C GLU A 20 -14.44 -25.28 12.94
N ALA A 21 -15.38 -25.94 13.63
CA ALA A 21 -16.44 -26.71 13.00
C ALA A 21 -17.33 -25.82 12.12
N ASN A 22 -17.75 -24.66 12.64
CA ASN A 22 -18.54 -23.70 11.87
C ASN A 22 -17.77 -23.14 10.66
N ALA A 23 -16.45 -22.94 10.79
CA ALA A 23 -15.62 -22.53 9.67
C ALA A 23 -15.58 -23.61 8.58
N ARG A 24 -15.45 -24.90 8.94
CA ARG A 24 -15.50 -26.02 7.99
C ARG A 24 -16.87 -26.21 7.34
N VAL A 25 -17.96 -25.86 8.02
CA VAL A 25 -19.30 -25.87 7.40
C VAL A 25 -19.41 -24.82 6.30
N ARG A 26 -18.87 -23.62 6.52
CA ARG A 26 -18.88 -22.52 5.54
C ARG A 26 -17.89 -22.73 4.40
N ASP A 27 -16.72 -23.26 4.72
CA ASP A 27 -15.65 -23.57 3.78
C ASP A 27 -15.14 -25.00 4.03
N PRO A 28 -15.69 -26.00 3.32
CA PRO A 28 -15.33 -27.40 3.51
C PRO A 28 -13.89 -27.75 3.13
N VAL A 29 -13.21 -26.90 2.34
CA VAL A 29 -11.86 -27.15 1.86
C VAL A 29 -10.83 -26.55 2.80
N TYR A 30 -10.96 -25.25 3.12
CA TYR A 30 -9.95 -24.53 3.91
C TYR A 30 -10.40 -24.22 5.33
N GLY A 31 -11.70 -24.21 5.64
CA GLY A 31 -12.22 -23.96 7.00
C GLY A 31 -11.62 -22.71 7.66
N CYS A 32 -11.09 -22.87 8.88
CA CYS A 32 -10.42 -21.77 9.59
C CYS A 32 -9.05 -21.39 8.98
N VAL A 33 -8.42 -22.29 8.22
CA VAL A 33 -7.14 -22.01 7.55
C VAL A 33 -7.32 -20.92 6.49
N GLY A 34 -8.48 -20.89 5.81
CA GLY A 34 -8.80 -19.81 4.86
C GLY A 34 -8.81 -18.43 5.51
N ALA A 35 -9.36 -18.33 6.74
CA ALA A 35 -9.33 -17.09 7.51
C ALA A 35 -7.91 -16.70 7.92
N ILE A 36 -7.10 -17.67 8.36
CA ILE A 36 -5.69 -17.44 8.70
C ILE A 36 -4.91 -16.92 7.49
N SER A 37 -5.05 -17.57 6.33
CA SER A 37 -4.38 -17.15 5.10
C SER A 37 -4.79 -15.75 4.65
N SER A 38 -6.08 -15.41 4.73
CA SER A 38 -6.57 -14.07 4.42
C SER A 38 -6.00 -13.00 5.36
N LEU A 39 -5.92 -13.31 6.66
CA LEU A 39 -5.31 -12.39 7.62
C LEU A 39 -3.81 -12.21 7.37
N GLN A 40 -3.10 -13.28 7.01
CA GLN A 40 -1.68 -13.19 6.66
C GLN A 40 -1.46 -12.29 5.43
N GLN A 41 -2.27 -12.45 4.39
CA GLN A 41 -2.22 -11.58 3.20
C GLN A 41 -2.50 -10.12 3.55
N GLN A 42 -3.45 -9.84 4.44
CA GLN A 42 -3.75 -8.49 4.90
C GLN A 42 -2.57 -7.88 5.68
N ILE A 43 -1.91 -8.67 6.53
CA ILE A 43 -0.70 -8.24 7.25
C ILE A 43 0.40 -7.87 6.25
N ASP A 44 0.68 -8.73 5.27
CA ASP A 44 1.74 -8.50 4.28
C ASP A 44 1.46 -7.25 3.43
N MET A 45 0.20 -7.06 3.03
CA MET A 45 -0.25 -5.86 2.33
C MET A 45 -0.05 -4.60 3.18
N LEU A 46 -0.46 -4.62 4.45
CA LEU A 46 -0.31 -3.47 5.35
C LEU A 46 1.16 -3.16 5.63
N GLN A 47 2.01 -4.17 5.79
CA GLN A 47 3.45 -3.99 5.93
C GLN A 47 4.06 -3.33 4.68
N THR A 48 3.62 -3.74 3.49
CA THR A 48 4.05 -3.13 2.22
C THR A 48 3.63 -1.66 2.14
N GLN A 49 2.37 -1.36 2.45
CA GLN A 49 1.87 0.02 2.46
C GLN A 49 2.64 0.89 3.46
N LEU A 50 2.93 0.36 4.65
CA LEU A 50 3.74 1.06 5.65
C LEU A 50 5.15 1.34 5.14
N ALA A 51 5.81 0.37 4.51
CA ALA A 51 7.14 0.55 3.96
C ALA A 51 7.17 1.63 2.86
N LEU A 52 6.18 1.64 1.97
CA LEU A 52 6.03 2.66 0.94
C LEU A 52 5.83 4.05 1.53
N ALA A 53 4.92 4.20 2.50
CA ALA A 53 4.68 5.47 3.18
C ALA A 53 5.93 5.98 3.91
N GLN A 54 6.68 5.08 4.56
CA GLN A 54 7.95 5.43 5.22
C GLN A 54 9.00 5.90 4.20
N ALA A 55 9.12 5.22 3.05
CA ALA A 55 10.03 5.61 1.98
C ALA A 55 9.66 6.99 1.41
N GLU A 56 8.36 7.27 1.23
CA GLU A 56 7.88 8.57 0.77
C GLU A 56 8.24 9.69 1.76
N VAL A 57 8.05 9.47 3.07
CA VAL A 57 8.43 10.44 4.11
C VAL A 57 9.93 10.75 4.06
N VAL A 58 10.78 9.73 3.89
CA VAL A 58 12.23 9.92 3.76
C VAL A 58 12.57 10.70 2.49
N HIS A 59 11.95 10.35 1.36
CA HIS A 59 12.15 11.04 0.09
C HIS A 59 11.77 12.52 0.17
N MET A 60 10.64 12.84 0.80
CA MET A 60 10.20 14.23 1.00
C MET A 60 11.17 15.00 1.90
N ARG A 61 11.65 14.41 3.00
CA ARG A 61 12.67 15.03 3.87
C ARG A 61 13.96 15.29 3.11
N MET A 62 14.45 14.33 2.31
CA MET A 62 15.68 14.51 1.53
C MET A 62 15.54 15.64 0.49
N ARG A 63 14.39 15.75 -0.16
CA ARG A 63 14.10 16.88 -1.07
C ARG A 63 14.08 18.23 -0.33
N GLN A 64 13.51 18.29 0.87
CA GLN A 64 13.52 19.50 1.70
C GLN A 64 14.96 19.93 2.05
N PHE A 65 15.81 19.00 2.51
CA PHE A 65 17.21 19.30 2.80
C PHE A 65 18.00 19.74 1.57
N SER A 66 17.81 19.05 0.43
CA SER A 66 18.51 19.38 -0.83
C SER A 66 18.12 20.77 -1.36
N SER A 67 16.88 21.22 -1.09
CA SER A 67 16.43 22.58 -1.43
C SER A 67 17.06 23.66 -0.55
N MET A 68 17.51 23.33 0.66
CA MET A 68 18.15 24.27 1.59
C MET A 68 19.66 24.41 1.35
N THR A 69 20.32 23.38 0.81
CA THR A 69 21.77 23.38 0.53
C THR A 69 22.16 24.02 -0.80
N ASN A 70 21.20 24.36 -1.66
CA ASN A 70 21.44 25.07 -2.93
C ASN A 70 21.34 26.60 -2.81
N SER A 71 21.75 27.17 -1.66
CA SER A 71 22.03 28.60 -1.56
C SER A 71 23.50 28.83 -1.97
N PRO A 72 23.79 29.52 -3.08
CA PRO A 72 25.16 29.80 -3.47
C PRO A 72 25.72 30.90 -2.55
N GLU A 73 26.45 30.52 -1.51
CA GLU A 73 27.30 31.48 -0.80
C GLU A 73 28.52 31.82 -1.68
N ASN A 74 28.46 33.04 -2.24
CA ASN A 74 29.57 33.94 -2.52
C ASN A 74 30.40 33.73 -3.81
N ALA A 75 29.95 34.35 -4.91
CA ALA A 75 30.84 35.03 -5.86
C ALA A 75 30.13 36.26 -6.45
N SER A 76 30.85 37.38 -6.43
CA SER A 76 30.52 38.78 -6.78
C SER A 76 29.52 39.03 -7.94
N PRO A 77 28.82 40.19 -7.95
CA PRO A 77 27.96 40.56 -9.07
C PRO A 77 28.83 41.12 -10.20
N SER A 78 29.01 40.37 -11.28
CA SER A 78 29.49 40.94 -12.53
C SER A 78 28.89 40.22 -13.72
N SER A 79 28.26 41.04 -14.56
CA SER A 79 27.91 40.79 -15.96
C SER A 79 26.73 39.88 -16.27
N ARG A 80 25.66 40.60 -16.63
CA ARG A 80 24.67 40.35 -17.69
C ARG A 80 24.98 39.23 -18.70
N ASP A 81 23.85 38.69 -19.17
CA ASP A 81 23.62 37.88 -20.37
C ASP A 81 23.83 36.36 -20.24
N THR A 82 22.72 35.61 -20.21
CA THR A 82 22.38 34.63 -21.26
C THR A 82 21.06 33.90 -20.96
N GLN A 83 20.12 34.07 -21.89
CA GLN A 83 19.02 33.17 -22.31
C GLN A 83 18.49 32.11 -21.33
N SER A 84 17.29 32.38 -20.82
CA SER A 84 16.35 31.39 -20.27
C SER A 84 15.94 30.38 -21.37
N HIS A 85 16.60 29.22 -21.39
CA HIS A 85 15.99 28.03 -21.97
C HIS A 85 15.19 27.32 -20.88
N GLN A 86 13.89 27.65 -20.88
CA GLN A 86 12.78 26.95 -20.26
C GLN A 86 13.04 25.43 -20.17
N ALA A 87 13.33 24.94 -18.96
CA ALA A 87 13.19 23.53 -18.64
C ALA A 87 11.72 23.18 -18.83
N LYS A 88 11.42 22.58 -19.98
CA LYS A 88 10.10 22.08 -20.33
C LYS A 88 9.67 21.11 -19.24
N SER A 89 8.62 21.50 -18.52
CA SER A 89 7.87 20.62 -17.62
C SER A 89 7.51 19.35 -18.39
N LEU A 90 8.14 18.23 -18.04
CA LEU A 90 7.99 16.94 -18.72
C LEU A 90 6.68 16.21 -18.39
N PHE A 91 5.72 16.88 -17.73
CA PHE A 91 4.45 16.27 -17.31
C PHE A 91 3.19 17.01 -17.81
N SER A 92 3.34 17.98 -18.73
CA SER A 92 2.17 18.67 -19.31
C SER A 92 1.92 18.24 -20.75
N MET A 93 1.69 16.94 -20.94
CA MET A 93 1.00 16.38 -22.10
C MET A 93 0.06 15.33 -21.54
N ASP A 94 -1.16 15.73 -21.20
CA ASP A 94 -2.39 15.14 -21.71
C ASP A 94 -3.62 15.57 -20.88
N MET A 95 -4.63 16.15 -21.54
CA MET A 95 -6.05 16.17 -21.14
C MET A 95 -6.91 16.61 -22.36
N VAL A 96 -6.68 16.04 -23.54
CA VAL A 96 -7.66 16.13 -24.64
C VAL A 96 -7.82 14.74 -25.25
N GLU A 97 -8.71 13.95 -24.66
CA GLU A 97 -9.43 12.89 -25.37
C GLU A 97 -10.92 13.26 -25.37
N ASP A 98 -11.37 13.78 -26.51
CA ASP A 98 -12.75 13.68 -26.92
C ASP A 98 -12.89 12.48 -27.86
N GLN A 99 -14.09 11.91 -27.87
CA GLN A 99 -14.68 11.12 -28.94
C GLN A 99 -14.75 9.59 -28.78
N ALA A 100 -15.86 9.19 -28.15
CA ALA A 100 -16.90 8.32 -28.69
C ALA A 100 -16.60 6.88 -29.17
N ASN A 101 -17.43 5.98 -28.61
CA ASN A 101 -18.01 4.80 -29.26
C ASN A 101 -17.11 3.59 -29.51
N MET A 102 -17.16 2.64 -28.59
CA MET A 102 -17.35 1.25 -29.00
C MET A 102 -18.21 0.53 -27.95
N GLU A 103 -19.52 0.59 -28.20
CA GLU A 103 -20.51 -0.33 -27.68
C GLU A 103 -20.08 -1.81 -27.92
N ASP A 104 -20.67 -2.71 -27.13
CA ASP A 104 -20.69 -4.16 -27.30
C ASP A 104 -19.38 -4.92 -27.14
N SER A 105 -19.12 -5.41 -25.91
CA SER A 105 -18.73 -6.79 -25.63
C SER A 105 -18.17 -6.89 -24.21
N LEU A 106 -18.96 -7.31 -23.22
CA LEU A 106 -18.52 -8.21 -22.13
C LEU A 106 -19.60 -8.44 -21.04
N TRP A 107 -20.81 -8.81 -21.45
CA TRP A 107 -21.76 -9.49 -20.56
C TRP A 107 -22.12 -10.88 -21.11
N HIS A 108 -21.10 -11.69 -21.34
CA HIS A 108 -21.24 -13.16 -21.37
C HIS A 108 -20.72 -13.72 -20.04
#